data_AF-A0A8R2A3K4-F1
#
_entry.id   AF-A0A8R2A3K4-F1
#
_cell.length_a   1.000
_cell.length_b   1.000
_cell.length_c   1.000
_cell.angle_alpha   90.00
_cell.angle_beta   90.00
_cell.angle_gamma   90.00
#
_symmetry.space_group_name_H-M   'P 1'
#
loop_
_entity.id
_entity.type
_entity.pdbx_description
1 polymer ?
#
loop_
_entity_poly.entity_id
_entity_poly.type
_entity_poly.pdbx_seq_one_letter_code
_entity_poly.pdbx_strand_id
1 'polypeptide(L)'
;MEVFKSNKGGDKMPFEGYTYTVKYDGVNHITWRCSKRNSTNCPAILKTSILKTNHSVIIGHNHFANKSEVNAMIAVSKIKLAAKTSCANPVEIYAQGVSELDERSKSMMPLEETTTRTLRNQRSKDNPLDPVSLNDLMIENDWCTTGKPFHKLLADNGIGATERIIIFSTDEGLNNLACASTWYMDGNFALAPKQFQQLYVIRVQVNNVSTTAVYCLLQRKSMSTYESMLNTILKKV
;
A
#
# COMPACT_ATOMS: atom_id res chain seq x y z
N MET A 1 -10.85 0.69 -26.24
CA MET A 1 -10.05 -0.11 -25.30
C MET A 1 -9.18 0.85 -24.50
N GLU A 2 -9.08 0.65 -23.19
CA GLU A 2 -8.27 1.53 -22.36
C GLU A 2 -6.79 1.15 -22.42
N VAL A 3 -5.94 2.15 -22.67
CA VAL A 3 -4.48 2.03 -22.57
C VAL A 3 -4.11 1.97 -21.10
N PHE A 4 -3.18 1.09 -20.76
CA PHE A 4 -2.66 0.96 -19.40
C PHE A 4 -1.16 1.22 -19.33
N LYS A 5 -0.62 1.44 -18.13
CA LYS A 5 0.78 1.80 -17.94
C LYS A 5 1.65 0.54 -17.78
N SER A 6 2.79 0.51 -18.46
CA SER A 6 3.81 -0.51 -18.25
C SER A 6 4.57 -0.29 -16.93
N ASN A 7 5.34 -1.29 -16.49
CA ASN A 7 6.20 -1.16 -15.29
C ASN A 7 7.22 -0.01 -15.39
N LYS A 8 7.60 0.40 -16.60
CA LYS A 8 8.50 1.54 -16.87
C LYS A 8 7.76 2.87 -17.07
N GLY A 9 6.45 2.92 -16.81
CA GLY A 9 5.64 4.13 -16.94
C GLY A 9 5.18 4.48 -18.36
N GLY A 10 5.71 3.83 -19.39
CA GLY A 10 5.27 4.02 -20.77
C GLY A 10 3.90 3.40 -21.05
N ASP A 11 3.17 3.96 -22.01
CA ASP A 11 1.84 3.49 -22.44
C ASP A 11 1.89 2.12 -23.11
N LYS A 12 0.91 1.29 -22.77
CA LYS A 12 0.72 -0.06 -23.32
C LYS A 12 -0.72 -0.22 -23.81
N MET A 13 -0.86 -0.54 -25.09
CA MET A 13 -2.14 -0.71 -25.76
C MET A 13 -2.49 -2.20 -25.86
N PRO A 14 -3.58 -2.67 -25.21
CA PRO A 14 -4.14 -3.99 -25.49
C PRO A 14 -4.97 -3.94 -26.79
N PHE A 15 -4.77 -4.88 -27.69
CA PHE A 15 -5.60 -5.03 -28.90
C PHE A 15 -5.59 -6.49 -29.37
N GLU A 16 -6.77 -7.08 -29.56
CA GLU A 16 -6.98 -8.45 -30.07
C GLU A 16 -6.16 -9.58 -29.41
N GLY A 17 -5.92 -9.47 -28.10
CA GLY A 17 -5.12 -10.47 -27.36
C GLY A 17 -3.60 -10.31 -27.52
N TYR A 18 -3.16 -9.16 -28.05
CA TYR A 18 -1.79 -8.70 -28.05
C TYR A 18 -1.64 -7.45 -27.17
N THR A 19 -0.39 -7.13 -26.84
CA THR A 19 -0.06 -5.82 -26.26
C THR A 19 1.01 -5.12 -27.07
N TYR A 20 0.85 -3.81 -27.22
CA TYR A 20 1.78 -2.95 -27.95
C TYR A 20 2.33 -1.85 -27.04
N THR A 21 3.52 -1.37 -27.34
CA THR A 21 4.15 -0.20 -26.70
C THR A 21 4.38 0.90 -27.73
N VAL A 22 4.43 2.15 -27.29
CA VAL A 22 4.66 3.29 -28.18
C VAL A 22 6.00 3.14 -28.91
N LYS A 23 5.97 3.26 -30.24
CA LYS A 23 7.15 3.33 -31.10
C LYS A 23 7.42 4.78 -31.50
N TYR A 24 6.37 5.50 -31.91
CA TYR A 24 6.43 6.88 -32.34
C TYR A 24 5.11 7.57 -31.98
N ASP A 25 5.22 8.75 -31.40
CA ASP A 25 4.10 9.62 -31.07
C ASP A 25 4.19 10.84 -32.00
N GLY A 26 3.19 11.00 -32.86
CA GLY A 26 3.16 12.02 -33.89
C GLY A 26 1.91 12.88 -33.80
N VAL A 27 1.89 13.99 -34.55
CA VAL A 27 0.82 15.00 -34.46
C VAL A 27 -0.58 14.44 -34.81
N ASN A 28 -0.66 13.52 -35.76
CA ASN A 28 -1.94 13.01 -36.27
C ASN A 28 -2.23 11.56 -35.86
N HIS A 29 -1.20 10.81 -35.46
CA HIS A 29 -1.34 9.40 -35.16
C HIS A 29 -0.22 8.90 -34.25
N ILE A 30 -0.50 7.81 -33.55
CA ILE A 30 0.47 7.08 -32.75
C ILE A 30 0.77 5.76 -33.45
N THR A 31 2.06 5.45 -33.59
CA THR A 31 2.52 4.15 -34.05
C THR A 31 3.00 3.34 -32.86
N TRP A 32 2.48 2.12 -32.76
CA TRP A 32 2.79 1.17 -31.71
C TRP A 32 3.52 -0.03 -32.30
N ARG A 33 4.39 -0.65 -31.49
CA ARG A 33 5.08 -1.90 -31.83
C ARG A 33 4.71 -2.99 -30.83
N CYS A 34 4.76 -4.25 -31.25
CA CYS A 34 4.52 -5.37 -30.32
C CYS A 34 5.41 -5.27 -29.07
N SER A 35 4.83 -5.47 -27.89
CA SER A 35 5.57 -5.45 -26.63
C SER A 35 6.54 -6.63 -26.48
N LYS A 36 6.26 -7.75 -27.16
CA LYS A 36 7.11 -8.94 -27.25
C LYS A 36 8.14 -8.89 -28.38
N ARG A 37 8.35 -7.73 -29.02
CA ARG A 37 9.32 -7.57 -30.11
C ARG A 37 10.71 -8.12 -29.74
N ASN A 38 11.22 -7.81 -28.56
CA ASN A 38 12.57 -8.26 -28.18
C ASN A 38 12.64 -9.75 -27.84
N SER A 39 11.55 -10.35 -27.37
CA SER A 39 11.54 -11.77 -26.99
C SER A 39 11.17 -12.72 -28.13
N THR A 40 10.45 -12.23 -29.15
CA THR A 40 9.93 -13.05 -30.26
C THR A 40 10.35 -12.54 -31.63
N ASN A 41 11.23 -11.53 -31.67
CA ASN A 41 11.58 -10.76 -32.86
C ASN A 41 10.35 -10.29 -33.67
N CYS A 42 9.25 -9.98 -32.97
CA CYS A 42 7.96 -9.71 -33.60
C CYS A 42 7.97 -8.40 -34.41
N PRO A 43 7.59 -8.44 -35.71
CA PRO A 43 7.60 -7.25 -36.56
C PRO A 43 6.34 -6.39 -36.42
N ALA A 44 5.34 -6.82 -35.66
CA ALA A 44 4.00 -6.23 -35.70
C ALA A 44 3.98 -4.73 -35.33
N ILE A 45 3.19 -3.99 -36.12
CA ILE A 45 2.97 -2.55 -36.00
C ILE A 45 1.48 -2.28 -36.02
N LEU A 46 1.01 -1.52 -35.04
CA LEU A 46 -0.35 -1.03 -34.95
C LEU A 46 -0.32 0.49 -35.04
N LYS A 47 -1.27 1.09 -35.74
CA LYS A 47 -1.45 2.54 -35.84
C LYS A 47 -2.81 2.92 -35.27
N THR A 48 -2.85 4.00 -34.50
CA THR A 48 -4.08 4.56 -33.94
C THR A 48 -4.12 6.06 -34.18
N SER A 49 -5.29 6.68 -34.00
CA SER A 49 -5.40 8.13 -33.83
C SER A 49 -4.63 8.60 -32.58
N ILE A 50 -4.40 9.90 -32.45
CA ILE A 50 -3.87 10.54 -31.22
C ILE A 50 -4.76 10.27 -29.99
N LEU A 51 -6.06 10.08 -30.20
CA LEU A 51 -7.02 9.72 -29.15
C LEU A 51 -6.97 8.21 -28.82
N LYS A 52 -6.01 7.47 -29.36
CA LYS A 52 -5.82 6.03 -29.11
C LYS A 52 -7.02 5.19 -29.58
N THR A 53 -7.70 5.68 -30.61
CA THR A 53 -8.84 5.01 -31.29
C THR A 53 -8.49 4.71 -32.75
N ASN A 54 -9.43 4.18 -33.54
CA ASN A 54 -9.25 3.91 -34.98
C ASN A 54 -8.02 3.03 -35.27
N HIS A 55 -8.04 1.83 -34.70
CA HIS A 55 -6.98 0.85 -34.78
C HIS A 55 -6.80 0.35 -36.23
N SER A 56 -5.58 0.42 -36.74
CA SER A 56 -5.19 -0.12 -38.04
C SER A 56 -3.91 -0.96 -37.89
N VAL A 57 -4.02 -2.25 -38.17
CA VAL A 57 -2.87 -3.17 -38.15
C VAL A 57 -2.09 -2.95 -39.45
N ILE A 58 -0.85 -2.47 -39.34
CA ILE A 58 0.02 -2.23 -40.49
C ILE A 58 0.85 -3.47 -40.79
N ILE A 59 1.33 -4.15 -39.74
CA ILE A 59 2.10 -5.39 -39.84
C ILE A 59 1.55 -6.37 -38.79
N GLY A 60 1.26 -7.61 -39.22
CA GLY A 60 0.75 -8.68 -38.36
C GLY A 60 1.79 -9.27 -37.41
N HIS A 61 1.31 -10.08 -36.46
CA HIS A 61 2.16 -10.81 -35.51
C HIS A 61 2.70 -12.10 -36.09
N ASN A 62 3.86 -12.53 -35.59
CA ASN A 62 4.50 -13.82 -35.86
C ASN A 62 4.38 -14.79 -34.66
N HIS A 63 3.54 -14.47 -33.68
CA HIS A 63 3.29 -15.27 -32.50
C HIS A 63 1.79 -15.25 -32.19
N PHE A 64 1.30 -16.25 -31.46
CA PHE A 64 -0.11 -16.35 -31.13
C PHE A 64 -0.56 -15.23 -30.17
N ALA A 65 -1.84 -14.87 -30.29
CA ALA A 65 -2.54 -14.01 -29.34
C ALA A 65 -2.75 -14.76 -28.01
N ASN A 66 -2.67 -14.04 -26.90
CA ASN A 66 -2.96 -14.58 -25.58
C ASN A 66 -3.85 -13.60 -24.80
N LYS A 67 -5.17 -13.74 -24.99
CA LYS A 67 -6.17 -12.88 -24.32
C LYS A 67 -6.07 -12.96 -22.80
N SER A 68 -5.82 -14.16 -22.25
CA SER A 68 -5.71 -14.37 -20.80
C SER A 68 -4.52 -13.63 -20.20
N GLU A 69 -3.37 -13.66 -20.87
CA GLU A 69 -2.20 -12.88 -20.46
C GLU A 69 -2.47 -11.37 -20.55
N VAL A 70 -3.13 -10.90 -21.62
CA VAL A 70 -3.50 -9.48 -21.74
C VAL A 70 -4.44 -9.05 -20.61
N ASN A 71 -5.45 -9.86 -20.30
CA ASN A 71 -6.40 -9.58 -19.21
C ASN A 71 -5.71 -9.52 -17.85
N ALA A 72 -4.81 -10.47 -17.56
CA ALA A 72 -4.00 -10.44 -16.35
C ALA A 72 -3.14 -9.16 -16.25
N MET A 73 -2.52 -8.72 -17.36
CA MET A 73 -1.76 -7.47 -17.39
C MET A 73 -2.64 -6.24 -17.10
N ILE A 74 -3.85 -6.20 -17.65
CA ILE A 74 -4.82 -5.12 -17.40
C ILE A 74 -5.23 -5.12 -15.92
N ALA A 75 -5.57 -6.29 -15.36
CA ALA A 75 -5.95 -6.42 -13.95
C ALA A 75 -4.83 -5.97 -13.01
N VAL A 76 -3.58 -6.38 -13.26
CA VAL A 76 -2.42 -5.90 -12.48
C VAL A 76 -2.27 -4.38 -12.58
N SER A 77 -2.54 -3.77 -13.74
CA SER A 77 -2.50 -2.31 -13.86
C SER A 77 -3.61 -1.64 -13.05
N LYS A 78 -4.83 -2.20 -13.04
CA LYS A 78 -5.94 -1.70 -12.22
C LYS A 78 -5.65 -1.84 -10.73
N ILE A 79 -5.13 -2.98 -10.29
CA ILE A 79 -4.69 -3.23 -8.90
C ILE A 79 -3.67 -2.16 -8.47
N LYS A 80 -2.67 -1.86 -9.33
CA LYS A 80 -1.67 -0.81 -9.05
C LYS A 80 -2.28 0.57 -8.99
N LEU A 81 -3.27 0.88 -9.84
CA LEU A 81 -3.97 2.16 -9.81
C LEU A 81 -4.79 2.30 -8.52
N ALA A 82 -5.58 1.28 -8.16
CA ALA A 82 -6.36 1.25 -6.93
C ALA A 82 -5.47 1.37 -5.68
N ALA A 83 -4.30 0.73 -5.67
CA ALA A 83 -3.35 0.86 -4.56
C ALA A 83 -2.79 2.28 -4.37
N LYS A 84 -2.75 3.10 -5.43
CA LYS A 84 -2.33 4.51 -5.34
C LYS A 84 -3.44 5.44 -4.88
N THR A 85 -4.70 5.11 -5.17
CA THR A 85 -5.85 5.99 -4.89
C THR A 85 -6.63 5.59 -3.65
N SER A 86 -6.26 4.48 -2.99
CA SER A 86 -6.94 3.93 -1.82
C SER A 86 -5.95 3.53 -0.73
N CYS A 87 -6.37 3.67 0.53
CA CYS A 87 -5.67 3.16 1.71
C CYS A 87 -6.03 1.70 2.07
N ALA A 88 -6.89 1.03 1.29
CA ALA A 88 -7.29 -0.36 1.55
C ALA A 88 -6.10 -1.33 1.60
N ASN A 89 -6.27 -2.47 2.25
CA ASN A 89 -5.21 -3.46 2.41
C ASN A 89 -4.75 -3.97 1.03
N PRO A 90 -3.44 -4.02 0.73
CA PRO A 90 -2.92 -4.57 -0.53
C PRO A 90 -3.46 -5.96 -0.89
N VAL A 91 -3.72 -6.81 0.12
CA VAL A 91 -4.29 -8.15 -0.07
C VAL A 91 -5.73 -8.07 -0.57
N GLU A 92 -6.55 -7.19 0.03
CA GLU A 92 -7.95 -6.97 -0.39
C GLU A 92 -8.01 -6.41 -1.81
N ILE A 93 -7.14 -5.44 -2.13
CA ILE A 93 -7.07 -4.86 -3.49
C ILE A 93 -6.68 -5.92 -4.51
N TYR A 94 -5.71 -6.78 -4.18
CA TYR A 94 -5.31 -7.89 -5.06
C TYR A 94 -6.47 -8.87 -5.27
N ALA A 95 -7.11 -9.31 -4.18
CA ALA A 95 -8.24 -10.25 -4.23
C ALA A 95 -9.39 -9.70 -5.09
N GLN A 96 -9.72 -8.41 -4.94
CA GLN A 96 -10.74 -7.75 -5.77
C GLN A 96 -10.34 -7.71 -7.25
N GLY A 97 -9.08 -7.41 -7.57
CA GLY A 97 -8.64 -7.40 -8.98
C GLY A 97 -8.58 -8.79 -9.62
N VAL A 98 -8.40 -9.85 -8.81
CA VAL A 98 -8.40 -11.25 -9.27
C VAL A 98 -9.82 -11.81 -9.41
N SER A 99 -10.77 -11.39 -8.57
CA SER A 99 -12.15 -11.89 -8.59
C SER A 99 -12.88 -11.57 -9.90
N GLU A 100 -12.48 -10.50 -10.58
CA GLU A 100 -13.03 -10.06 -11.88
C GLU A 100 -12.55 -10.88 -13.08
N LEU A 101 -11.60 -11.80 -12.91
CA LEU A 101 -10.97 -12.57 -13.99
C LEU A 101 -11.58 -13.97 -14.18
N ASP A 102 -11.51 -14.49 -15.41
CA ASP A 102 -11.75 -15.91 -15.69
C ASP A 102 -10.57 -16.80 -15.22
N GLU A 103 -10.80 -18.10 -15.03
CA GLU A 103 -9.79 -19.03 -14.50
C GLU A 103 -8.49 -19.06 -15.31
N ARG A 104 -8.54 -18.94 -16.64
CA ARG A 104 -7.32 -18.93 -17.47
C ARG A 104 -6.55 -17.62 -17.30
N SER A 105 -7.24 -16.50 -17.09
CA SER A 105 -6.60 -15.22 -16.79
C SER A 105 -6.03 -15.21 -15.37
N LYS A 106 -6.72 -15.81 -14.39
CA LYS A 106 -6.21 -15.97 -13.02
C LYS A 106 -4.90 -16.77 -12.98
N SER A 107 -4.79 -17.86 -13.75
CA SER A 107 -3.55 -18.63 -13.81
C SER A 107 -2.36 -17.87 -14.42
N MET A 108 -2.62 -16.76 -15.11
CA MET A 108 -1.58 -15.87 -15.67
C MET A 108 -1.20 -14.73 -14.72
N MET A 109 -1.86 -14.62 -13.56
CA MET A 109 -1.55 -13.59 -12.58
C MET A 109 -0.20 -13.85 -11.92
N PRO A 110 0.56 -12.79 -11.61
CA PRO A 110 1.72 -12.91 -10.74
C PRO A 110 1.30 -13.37 -9.34
N LEU A 111 2.23 -14.00 -8.62
CA LEU A 111 2.04 -14.39 -7.23
C LEU A 111 1.54 -13.21 -6.38
N GLU A 112 0.57 -13.48 -5.51
CA GLU A 112 -0.03 -12.50 -4.62
C GLU A 112 1.04 -11.78 -3.79
N GLU A 113 1.95 -12.54 -3.17
CA GLU A 113 3.01 -11.99 -2.33
C GLU A 113 3.90 -10.99 -3.10
N THR A 114 4.25 -11.32 -4.35
CA THR A 114 5.06 -10.44 -5.21
C THR A 114 4.30 -9.17 -5.56
N THR A 115 3.02 -9.29 -5.86
CA THR A 115 2.18 -8.15 -6.22
C THR A 115 1.96 -7.25 -5.02
N THR A 116 1.50 -7.79 -3.89
CA THR A 116 1.26 -7.04 -2.65
C THR A 116 2.53 -6.36 -2.14
N ARG A 117 3.70 -7.01 -2.20
CA ARG A 117 5.00 -6.37 -1.90
C ARG A 117 5.29 -5.19 -2.82
N THR A 118 5.01 -5.33 -4.12
CA THR A 118 5.17 -4.23 -5.08
C THR A 118 4.24 -3.06 -4.74
N LEU A 119 2.99 -3.33 -4.35
CA LEU A 119 2.04 -2.28 -3.94
C LEU A 119 2.51 -1.54 -2.69
N ARG A 120 3.00 -2.28 -1.67
CA ARG A 120 3.58 -1.68 -0.45
C ARG A 120 4.77 -0.78 -0.78
N ASN A 121 5.68 -1.25 -1.62
CA ASN A 121 6.86 -0.48 -2.07
C ASN A 121 6.48 0.75 -2.92
N GLN A 122 5.33 0.72 -3.60
CA GLN A 122 4.84 1.89 -4.32
C GLN A 122 4.31 2.93 -3.34
N ARG A 123 3.47 2.53 -2.37
CA ARG A 123 2.94 3.42 -1.34
C ARG A 123 4.03 4.03 -0.48
N SER A 124 5.08 3.28 -0.16
CA SER A 124 6.18 3.76 0.67
C SER A 124 6.96 4.92 0.04
N LYS A 125 6.82 5.18 -1.26
CA LYS A 125 7.43 6.34 -1.93
C LYS A 125 6.73 7.65 -1.61
N ASP A 126 5.45 7.56 -1.26
CA ASP A 126 4.62 8.71 -0.88
C ASP A 126 4.64 8.93 0.65
N ASN A 127 5.32 8.04 1.40
CA ASN A 127 5.54 8.24 2.83
C ASN A 127 6.42 9.49 3.06
N PRO A 128 6.16 10.24 4.15
CA PRO A 128 7.08 11.29 4.56
C PRO A 128 8.47 10.72 4.83
N LEU A 129 9.50 11.56 4.67
CA LEU A 129 10.85 11.22 5.05
C LEU A 129 10.91 10.94 6.55
N ASP A 130 11.77 10.00 6.94
CA ASP A 130 12.03 9.75 8.35
C ASP A 130 12.53 11.04 9.02
N PRO A 131 11.97 11.41 10.19
CA PRO A 131 12.36 12.65 10.85
C PRO A 131 13.82 12.57 11.31
N VAL A 132 14.59 13.63 11.07
CA VAL A 132 16.00 13.68 11.50
C VAL A 132 16.08 13.83 13.03
N SER A 133 15.19 14.65 13.59
CA SER A 133 14.98 14.83 15.02
C SER A 133 13.53 14.59 15.39
N LEU A 134 13.27 14.21 16.65
CA LEU A 134 11.90 14.16 17.17
C LEU A 134 11.21 15.52 17.17
N ASN A 135 11.93 16.63 17.09
CA ASN A 135 11.32 17.95 16.91
C ASN A 135 10.72 18.14 15.51
N ASP A 136 11.17 17.36 14.52
CA ASP A 136 10.65 17.38 13.15
C ASP A 136 9.47 16.42 12.96
N LEU A 137 9.19 15.58 13.97
CA LEU A 137 8.08 14.63 13.93
C LEU A 137 6.77 15.34 14.26
N MET A 138 5.96 15.54 13.22
CA MET A 138 4.59 16.04 13.32
C MET A 138 3.62 14.94 12.88
N ILE A 139 2.72 14.55 13.78
CA ILE A 139 1.66 13.57 13.50
C ILE A 139 0.36 14.35 13.37
N GLU A 140 -0.12 14.51 12.14
CA GLU A 140 -1.28 15.32 11.82
C GLU A 140 -2.21 14.60 10.83
N ASN A 141 -3.46 15.07 10.74
CA ASN A 141 -4.45 14.61 9.76
C ASN A 141 -4.63 13.08 9.78
N ASP A 142 -4.49 12.43 8.63
CA ASP A 142 -4.67 11.00 8.44
C ASP A 142 -3.71 10.17 9.31
N TRP A 143 -2.55 10.73 9.69
CA TRP A 143 -1.54 10.06 10.54
C TRP A 143 -1.93 10.01 12.01
N CYS A 144 -2.92 10.80 12.43
CA CYS A 144 -3.55 10.66 13.74
C CYS A 144 -4.53 9.48 13.78
N THR A 145 -4.72 8.75 12.67
CA THR A 145 -5.67 7.63 12.59
C THR A 145 -5.09 6.42 11.87
N THR A 146 -5.75 5.26 11.97
CA THR A 146 -5.41 4.10 11.11
C THR A 146 -6.22 4.06 9.82
N GLY A 147 -6.64 5.22 9.27
CA GLY A 147 -7.47 5.31 8.06
C GLY A 147 -8.93 4.88 8.23
N LYS A 148 -9.35 4.57 9.47
CA LYS A 148 -10.73 4.43 9.91
C LYS A 148 -10.87 5.21 11.22
N PRO A 149 -12.05 5.77 11.57
CA PRO A 149 -12.22 6.65 12.72
C PRO A 149 -11.95 6.02 14.09
N PHE A 150 -11.60 4.73 14.15
CA PHE A 150 -11.57 3.94 15.37
C PHE A 150 -10.25 3.99 16.12
N HIS A 151 -9.09 4.02 15.45
CA HIS A 151 -7.80 4.19 16.15
C HIS A 151 -7.38 5.64 16.01
N LYS A 152 -7.20 6.33 17.13
CA LYS A 152 -6.79 7.73 17.17
C LYS A 152 -5.49 7.88 17.95
N LEU A 153 -4.72 8.90 17.61
CA LEU A 153 -3.69 9.44 18.48
C LEU A 153 -4.36 9.85 19.80
N LEU A 154 -4.12 9.06 20.84
CA LEU A 154 -4.69 9.26 22.16
C LEU A 154 -3.98 10.40 22.90
N ALA A 155 -2.66 10.45 22.79
CA ALA A 155 -1.81 11.48 23.37
C ALA A 155 -0.48 11.58 22.62
N ASP A 156 0.01 12.81 22.49
CA ASP A 156 1.40 13.13 22.14
C ASP A 156 1.81 14.28 23.06
N ASN A 157 2.87 14.11 23.85
CA ASN A 157 3.35 15.17 24.74
C ASN A 157 4.13 16.26 23.99
N GLY A 158 4.28 16.14 22.68
CA GLY A 158 4.60 17.23 21.76
C GLY A 158 6.09 17.50 21.56
N ILE A 159 6.37 18.51 20.73
CA ILE A 159 7.71 19.00 20.44
C ILE A 159 8.31 19.64 21.70
N GLY A 160 9.60 19.40 21.94
CA GLY A 160 10.32 19.98 23.08
C GLY A 160 10.13 19.23 24.40
N ALA A 161 9.34 18.15 24.41
CA ALA A 161 9.32 17.22 25.54
C ALA A 161 10.73 16.65 25.78
N THR A 162 11.12 16.52 27.05
CA THR A 162 12.39 15.89 27.45
C THR A 162 12.47 14.43 27.02
N GLU A 163 11.34 13.72 27.09
CA GLU A 163 11.16 12.36 26.60
C GLU A 163 9.83 12.28 25.86
N ARG A 164 9.85 12.16 24.52
CA ARG A 164 8.62 12.12 23.73
C ARG A 164 7.88 10.79 23.94
N ILE A 165 6.59 10.90 24.21
CA ILE A 165 5.66 9.80 24.44
C ILE A 165 4.48 10.00 23.50
N ILE A 166 4.26 9.02 22.63
CA ILE A 166 3.16 9.04 21.67
C ILE A 166 2.32 7.79 21.91
N ILE A 167 1.02 7.96 22.12
CA ILE A 167 0.10 6.88 22.50
C ILE A 167 -1.03 6.81 21.49
N PHE A 168 -1.30 5.61 20.99
CA PHE A 168 -2.41 5.29 20.11
C PHE A 168 -3.33 4.29 20.78
N SER A 169 -4.64 4.54 20.69
CA SER A 169 -5.67 3.60 21.13
C SER A 169 -6.97 3.84 20.37
N THR A 170 -7.91 2.91 20.52
CA THR A 170 -9.29 3.07 20.07
C THR A 170 -10.19 3.27 21.28
N ASP A 171 -11.38 3.84 21.07
CA ASP A 171 -12.39 3.91 22.14
C ASP A 171 -12.72 2.51 22.67
N GLU A 172 -12.81 1.50 21.77
CA GLU A 172 -13.00 0.09 22.15
C GLU A 172 -11.80 -0.47 22.93
N GLY A 173 -10.58 -0.12 22.54
CA GLY A 173 -9.35 -0.51 23.21
C GLY A 173 -9.30 0.03 24.63
N LEU A 174 -9.63 1.30 24.82
CA LEU A 174 -9.75 1.92 26.15
C LEU A 174 -10.86 1.28 26.98
N ASN A 175 -12.02 1.01 26.40
CA ASN A 175 -13.11 0.31 27.10
C ASN A 175 -12.69 -1.10 27.54
N ASN A 176 -12.03 -1.85 26.65
CA ASN A 176 -11.49 -3.17 26.99
C ASN A 176 -10.42 -3.07 28.08
N LEU A 177 -9.61 -2.01 28.07
CA LEU A 177 -8.63 -1.72 29.11
C LEU A 177 -9.29 -1.46 30.46
N ALA A 178 -10.36 -0.65 30.48
CA ALA A 178 -11.13 -0.29 31.67
C ALA A 178 -11.82 -1.50 32.33
N CYS A 179 -12.36 -2.40 31.50
CA CYS A 179 -13.09 -3.58 31.95
C CYS A 179 -12.19 -4.78 32.29
N ALA A 180 -10.92 -4.77 31.85
CA ALA A 180 -10.02 -5.90 32.04
C ALA A 180 -9.52 -5.98 33.49
N SER A 181 -9.58 -7.18 34.08
CA SER A 181 -8.99 -7.46 35.40
C SER A 181 -7.46 -7.57 35.38
N THR A 182 -6.85 -7.71 34.19
CA THR A 182 -5.41 -7.95 34.04
C THR A 182 -4.91 -7.33 32.75
N TRP A 183 -3.82 -6.57 32.86
CA TRP A 183 -3.12 -5.97 31.73
C TRP A 183 -1.80 -6.69 31.49
N TYR A 184 -1.56 -7.08 30.24
CA TYR A 184 -0.30 -7.66 29.80
C TYR A 184 0.48 -6.58 29.08
N MET A 185 1.63 -6.23 29.62
CA MET A 185 2.43 -5.12 29.11
C MET A 185 3.79 -5.64 28.68
N ASP A 186 4.18 -5.33 27.44
CA ASP A 186 5.46 -5.73 26.87
C ASP A 186 6.00 -4.59 26.01
N GLY A 187 7.31 -4.52 25.86
CA GLY A 187 7.89 -3.52 24.97
C GLY A 187 8.96 -4.08 24.06
N ASN A 188 8.73 -3.88 22.76
CA ASN A 188 9.53 -4.39 21.68
C ASN A 188 10.54 -3.35 21.20
N PHE A 189 11.82 -3.68 21.30
CA PHE A 189 12.93 -2.81 20.88
C PHE A 189 13.23 -2.92 19.38
N ALA A 190 13.04 -4.10 18.79
CA ALA A 190 13.36 -4.35 17.39
C ALA A 190 12.35 -3.71 16.43
N LEU A 191 11.10 -3.52 16.89
CA LEU A 191 10.03 -2.89 16.13
C LEU A 191 9.90 -1.38 16.40
N ALA A 192 10.74 -0.82 17.27
CA ALA A 192 10.73 0.61 17.55
C ALA A 192 11.24 1.40 16.32
N PRO A 193 10.57 2.49 15.91
CA PRO A 193 11.12 3.41 14.92
C PRO A 193 12.45 4.00 15.42
N LYS A 194 13.33 4.40 14.50
CA LYS A 194 14.71 4.79 14.78
C LYS A 194 14.88 5.84 15.90
N GLN A 195 13.92 6.73 16.06
CA GLN A 195 13.94 7.84 17.01
C GLN A 195 13.40 7.45 18.40
N PHE A 196 12.82 6.26 18.53
CA PHE A 196 12.27 5.71 19.76
C PHE A 196 13.07 4.50 20.23
N GLN A 197 13.19 4.31 21.54
CA GLN A 197 13.90 3.15 22.08
C GLN A 197 13.01 1.91 22.11
N GLN A 198 11.69 2.09 22.18
CA GLN A 198 10.76 0.98 22.37
C GLN A 198 9.38 1.29 21.80
N LEU A 199 8.80 0.29 21.16
CA LEU A 199 7.36 0.19 20.96
C LEU A 199 6.77 -0.60 22.14
N TYR A 200 6.07 0.08 23.03
CA TYR A 200 5.40 -0.52 24.18
C TYR A 200 3.95 -0.85 23.83
N VAL A 201 3.46 -2.02 24.22
CA VAL A 201 2.09 -2.46 23.95
C VAL A 201 1.42 -2.90 25.24
N ILE A 202 0.17 -2.49 25.40
CA ILE A 202 -0.69 -2.98 26.48
C ILE A 202 -1.80 -3.81 25.86
N ARG A 203 -1.87 -5.06 26.30
CA ARG A 203 -2.81 -6.08 25.82
C ARG A 203 -3.73 -6.51 26.94
N VAL A 204 -4.94 -6.88 26.55
CA VAL A 204 -5.97 -7.40 27.44
C VAL A 204 -6.62 -8.63 26.83
N GLN A 205 -7.24 -9.47 27.66
CA GLN A 205 -7.96 -10.65 27.21
C GLN A 205 -9.43 -10.30 26.99
N VAL A 206 -9.90 -10.41 25.75
CA VAL A 206 -11.30 -10.22 25.36
C VAL A 206 -11.78 -11.53 24.76
N ASN A 207 -12.82 -12.14 25.34
CA ASN A 207 -13.36 -13.43 24.89
C ASN A 207 -12.29 -14.53 24.70
N ASN A 208 -11.35 -14.64 25.65
CA ASN A 208 -10.21 -15.56 25.61
C ASN A 208 -9.19 -15.32 24.48
N VAL A 209 -9.27 -14.19 23.80
CA VAL A 209 -8.29 -13.76 22.80
C VAL A 209 -7.50 -12.58 23.37
N SER A 210 -6.17 -12.64 23.26
CA SER A 210 -5.32 -11.52 23.61
C SER A 210 -5.38 -10.46 22.51
N THR A 211 -5.81 -9.25 22.85
CA THR A 211 -5.95 -8.11 21.94
C THR A 211 -5.10 -6.94 22.45
N THR A 212 -4.39 -6.25 21.54
CA THR A 212 -3.69 -5.01 21.91
C THR A 212 -4.70 -3.88 22.03
N ALA A 213 -4.77 -3.26 23.20
CA ALA A 213 -5.63 -2.12 23.48
C ALA A 213 -4.91 -0.78 23.25
N VAL A 214 -3.62 -0.71 23.58
CA VAL A 214 -2.84 0.53 23.51
C VAL A 214 -1.45 0.25 22.92
N TYR A 215 -1.01 1.14 22.04
CA TYR A 215 0.35 1.19 21.50
C TYR A 215 1.02 2.48 21.94
N CYS A 216 2.25 2.42 22.44
CA CYS A 216 3.02 3.59 22.85
C CYS A 216 4.40 3.58 22.20
N LEU A 217 4.81 4.70 21.62
CA LEU A 217 6.18 4.95 21.19
C LEU A 217 6.89 5.75 22.29
N LEU A 218 7.94 5.16 22.87
CA LEU A 218 8.67 5.72 23.99
C LEU A 218 10.10 6.08 23.59
N GLN A 219 10.46 7.37 23.72
CA GLN A 219 11.81 7.82 23.38
C GLN A 219 12.86 7.22 24.33
N ARG A 220 12.46 6.96 25.57
CA ARG A 220 13.31 6.44 26.65
C ARG A 220 12.62 5.29 27.37
N LYS A 221 13.41 4.57 28.16
CA LYS A 221 12.96 3.45 29.02
C LYS A 221 13.19 3.74 30.51
N SER A 222 13.14 5.02 30.88
CA SER A 222 13.31 5.43 32.28
C SER A 222 12.02 5.16 33.05
N MET A 223 12.13 5.03 34.37
CA MET A 223 10.96 4.87 35.25
C MET A 223 9.97 6.03 35.07
N SER A 224 10.47 7.26 34.97
CA SER A 224 9.65 8.45 34.72
C SER A 224 8.92 8.40 33.39
N THR A 225 9.50 7.83 32.32
CA THR A 225 8.80 7.64 31.05
C THR A 225 7.60 6.70 31.24
N TYR A 226 7.80 5.57 31.92
CA TYR A 226 6.72 4.59 32.14
C TYR A 226 5.61 5.15 33.03
N GLU A 227 5.97 5.85 34.10
CA GLU A 227 5.01 6.51 34.99
C GLU A 227 4.19 7.56 34.23
N SER A 228 4.84 8.40 33.42
CA SER A 228 4.15 9.42 32.61
C SER A 228 3.20 8.78 31.59
N MET A 229 3.63 7.72 30.91
CA MET A 229 2.82 6.97 29.96
C MET A 229 1.60 6.31 30.63
N LEU A 230 1.80 5.58 31.74
CA LEU A 230 0.71 4.92 32.47
C LEU A 230 -0.27 5.93 33.06
N ASN A 231 0.22 7.03 33.66
CA ASN A 231 -0.64 8.10 34.17
C ASN A 231 -1.46 8.77 33.06
N THR A 232 -0.90 8.90 31.86
CA THR A 232 -1.62 9.46 30.70
C THR A 232 -2.75 8.52 30.28
N ILE A 233 -2.52 7.21 30.27
CA ILE A 233 -3.53 6.20 29.94
C ILE A 233 -4.62 6.15 31.01
N LEU A 234 -4.26 6.11 32.30
CA LEU A 234 -5.21 6.07 33.42
C LEU A 234 -6.15 7.27 33.48
N LYS A 235 -5.75 8.43 32.94
CA LYS A 235 -6.64 9.61 32.83
C LYS A 235 -7.67 9.50 31.69
N LYS A 236 -7.56 8.48 30.84
CA LYS A 236 -8.38 8.28 29.63
C LYS A 236 -9.28 7.05 29.73
N VAL A 237 -9.15 6.28 30.81
CA VAL A 237 -9.81 5.01 31.11
C VAL A 237 -10.70 5.24 32.32
#